data_AF-A0A8G0KU11-F1
#
_entry.id   AF-A0A8G0KU11-F1
#
_cell.length_a   1.000
_cell.length_b   1.000
_cell.length_c   1.000
_cell.angle_alpha   90.00
_cell.angle_beta   90.00
_cell.angle_gamma   90.00
#
_symmetry.space_group_name_H-M   'P 1'
#
loop_
_entity.id
_entity.type
_entity.pdbx_description
1 polymer ?
#
loop_
_entity_poly.entity_id
_entity_poly.type
_entity_poly.pdbx_seq_one_letter_code
_entity_poly.pdbx_strand_id
1 'polypeptide(L)'
;MGLTEMINPNLLNFSQGYVNGQTETYEKAMKDGSWDWQKYPDTHQTPSAIRVVEVDGELVSLDNRRLLAAQNAGLTEVPIIRVKPEDPMPSGGTYGKNLAKKLNSRPKNRPDLPKIELPKTGSKTKPIVIACD
;
A
#
# COMPACT_ATOMS: atom_id res chain seq x y z
N MET A 1 6.80 -7.68 -18.93
CA MET A 1 7.95 -6.97 -18.33
C MET A 1 7.95 -7.29 -16.85
N GLY A 2 9.04 -7.88 -16.35
CA GLY A 2 9.16 -8.30 -14.95
C GLY A 2 9.30 -7.10 -14.00
N LEU A 3 9.00 -7.32 -12.73
CA LEU A 3 9.27 -6.38 -11.65
C LEU A 3 10.79 -6.27 -11.48
N THR A 4 11.38 -5.12 -11.79
CA THR A 4 12.85 -4.94 -11.79
C THR A 4 13.38 -4.15 -10.60
N GLU A 5 12.52 -3.40 -9.91
CA GLU A 5 12.92 -2.58 -8.77
C GLU A 5 12.49 -3.26 -7.46
N MET A 6 13.48 -3.61 -6.64
CA MET A 6 13.32 -4.18 -5.31
C MET A 6 13.76 -3.14 -4.28
N ILE A 7 13.02 -3.01 -3.18
CA ILE A 7 13.34 -2.09 -2.10
C ILE A 7 13.07 -2.70 -0.74
N ASN A 8 13.80 -2.27 0.29
CA ASN A 8 13.47 -2.62 1.65
C ASN A 8 12.12 -1.98 2.05
N PRO A 9 11.11 -2.77 2.46
CA PRO A 9 9.78 -2.25 2.78
C PRO A 9 9.79 -1.27 3.97
N ASN A 10 10.81 -1.29 4.84
CA ASN A 10 10.94 -0.33 5.93
C ASN A 10 11.33 1.09 5.44
N LEU A 11 11.79 1.23 4.20
CA LEU A 11 12.09 2.52 3.57
C LEU A 11 10.87 3.18 2.92
N LEU A 12 9.71 2.54 2.90
CA LEU A 12 8.48 3.10 2.34
C LEU A 12 7.63 3.79 3.41
N ASN A 13 6.89 4.82 3.01
CA ASN A 13 5.89 5.49 3.85
C ASN A 13 4.49 4.94 3.57
N PHE A 14 3.67 4.83 4.61
CA PHE A 14 2.25 4.54 4.50
C PHE A 14 1.48 5.79 4.13
N SER A 15 0.49 5.64 3.25
CA SER A 15 -0.41 6.74 2.88
C SER A 15 -1.73 6.76 3.64
N GLN A 16 -1.96 5.84 4.59
CA GLN A 16 -3.19 5.71 5.36
C GLN A 16 -2.86 5.34 6.81
N GLY A 17 -3.65 5.84 7.76
CA GLY A 17 -3.53 5.47 9.18
C GLY A 17 -4.28 4.19 9.56
N TYR A 18 -5.14 3.67 8.68
CA TYR A 18 -5.89 2.43 8.88
C TYR A 18 -5.74 1.48 7.70
N VAL A 19 -5.74 0.19 7.99
CA VAL A 19 -5.85 -0.91 7.02
C VAL A 19 -6.81 -1.97 7.53
N ASN A 20 -7.31 -2.82 6.65
CA ASN A 20 -8.24 -3.88 7.03
C ASN A 20 -7.56 -5.23 7.24
N GLY A 21 -8.31 -6.20 7.79
CA GLY A 21 -7.85 -7.53 8.15
C GLY A 21 -7.28 -8.37 7.00
N GLN A 22 -7.53 -8.02 5.72
CA GLN A 22 -6.88 -8.70 4.59
C GLN A 22 -5.33 -8.63 4.66
N THR A 23 -4.79 -7.66 5.40
CA THR A 23 -3.36 -7.58 5.73
C THR A 23 -2.82 -8.88 6.33
N GLU A 24 -3.57 -9.54 7.22
CA GLU A 24 -3.14 -10.77 7.90
C GLU A 24 -3.00 -11.94 6.91
N THR A 25 -3.91 -12.02 5.92
CA THR A 25 -3.83 -13.01 4.85
C THR A 25 -2.56 -12.83 4.02
N TYR A 26 -2.23 -11.58 3.66
CA TYR A 26 -0.99 -11.27 2.95
C TYR A 26 0.24 -11.58 3.80
N GLU A 27 0.20 -11.22 5.08
CA GLU A 27 1.31 -11.45 6.01
C GLU A 27 1.60 -12.94 6.15
N LYS A 28 0.56 -13.77 6.31
CA LYS A 28 0.71 -15.23 6.35
C LYS A 28 1.35 -15.75 5.06
N ALA A 29 0.83 -15.34 3.90
CA ALA A 29 1.34 -15.78 2.60
C ALA A 29 2.80 -15.34 2.35
N MET A 30 3.19 -14.17 2.86
CA MET A 30 4.58 -13.69 2.77
C MET A 30 5.51 -14.45 3.71
N LYS A 31 5.05 -14.78 4.93
CA LYS A 31 5.81 -15.58 5.91
C LYS A 31 6.04 -17.01 5.44
N ASP A 32 5.04 -17.63 4.81
CA ASP A 32 5.14 -19.01 4.31
C ASP A 32 5.69 -19.11 2.87
N GLY A 33 6.04 -17.97 2.25
CA GLY A 33 6.63 -17.90 0.92
C GLY A 33 5.66 -18.19 -0.23
N SER A 34 4.37 -18.37 0.04
CA SER A 34 3.35 -18.61 -0.99
C SER A 34 2.86 -17.35 -1.71
N TRP A 35 3.28 -16.17 -1.24
CA TRP A 35 2.92 -14.91 -1.85
C TRP A 35 3.60 -14.71 -3.21
N ASP A 36 2.79 -14.65 -4.26
CA ASP A 36 3.25 -14.36 -5.62
C ASP A 36 3.10 -12.87 -5.95
N TRP A 37 4.24 -12.17 -5.98
CA TRP A 37 4.33 -10.76 -6.35
C TRP A 37 3.99 -10.48 -7.82
N GLN A 38 4.20 -11.46 -8.70
CA GLN A 38 3.93 -11.35 -10.13
C GLN A 38 2.47 -11.66 -10.47
N LYS A 39 1.72 -12.26 -9.55
CA LYS A 39 0.30 -12.58 -9.77
C LYS A 39 -0.50 -11.35 -10.14
N TYR A 40 -1.24 -11.47 -11.24
CA TYR A 40 -2.27 -10.53 -11.67
C TYR A 40 -3.59 -10.98 -11.03
N PRO A 41 -4.21 -10.20 -10.13
CA PRO A 41 -5.54 -10.51 -9.65
C PRO A 41 -6.54 -10.38 -10.81
N ASP A 42 -7.61 -11.18 -10.86
CA ASP A 42 -8.66 -11.07 -11.90
C ASP A 42 -9.30 -9.67 -11.95
N THR A 43 -9.17 -8.91 -10.85
CA THR A 43 -9.68 -7.55 -10.71
C THR A 43 -8.70 -6.45 -11.14
N HIS A 44 -7.44 -6.77 -11.42
CA HIS A 44 -6.38 -5.79 -11.73
C HIS A 44 -5.46 -6.31 -12.83
N GLN A 45 -5.31 -5.55 -13.92
CA GLN A 45 -4.39 -5.87 -15.03
C GLN A 45 -2.91 -5.60 -14.70
N THR A 46 -2.53 -5.69 -13.43
CA THR A 46 -1.20 -5.33 -12.95
C THR A 46 -0.73 -6.32 -11.88
N PRO A 47 0.60 -6.53 -11.74
CA PRO A 47 1.15 -7.39 -10.72
C PRO A 47 0.77 -6.97 -9.29
N SER A 48 0.87 -7.94 -8.37
CA SER A 48 0.69 -7.78 -6.92
C SER A 48 1.91 -7.16 -6.22
N ALA A 49 2.78 -6.46 -6.95
CA ALA A 49 3.83 -5.57 -6.41
C ALA A 49 3.27 -4.29 -5.78
N ILE A 50 4.04 -3.68 -4.88
CA ILE A 50 3.61 -2.48 -4.14
C ILE A 50 3.73 -1.27 -5.05
N ARG A 51 2.62 -0.59 -5.32
CA ARG A 51 2.67 0.70 -6.01
C ARG A 51 3.13 1.80 -5.08
N VAL A 52 4.03 2.63 -5.58
CA VAL A 52 4.56 3.78 -4.87
C VAL A 52 4.49 5.03 -5.73
N VAL A 53 4.24 6.15 -5.08
CA VAL A 53 4.36 7.50 -5.65
C VAL A 53 5.54 8.17 -4.94
N GLU A 54 6.40 8.83 -5.69
CA GLU A 54 7.45 9.67 -5.11
C GLU A 54 6.90 11.06 -4.80
N VAL A 55 7.06 11.51 -3.56
CA VAL A 55 6.60 12.83 -3.07
C VAL A 55 7.73 13.46 -2.29
N ASP A 56 8.28 14.57 -2.79
CA ASP A 56 9.42 15.28 -2.18
C ASP A 56 10.62 14.37 -1.84
N GLY A 57 10.92 13.40 -2.72
CA GLY A 57 12.02 12.43 -2.53
C GLY A 57 11.68 11.23 -1.64
N GLU A 58 10.49 11.18 -1.05
CA GLU A 58 10.02 10.06 -0.24
C GLU A 58 9.10 9.13 -1.04
N LEU A 59 9.23 7.82 -0.87
CA LEU A 59 8.37 6.83 -1.52
C LEU A 59 7.16 6.50 -0.67
N VAL A 60 5.98 6.83 -1.18
CA VAL A 60 4.71 6.67 -0.48
C VAL A 60 3.91 5.53 -1.11
N SER A 61 3.58 4.52 -0.31
CA SER A 61 2.84 3.35 -0.75
C SER A 61 1.37 3.65 -0.96
N LEU A 62 0.83 3.17 -2.07
CA LEU A 62 -0.62 3.11 -2.33
C LEU A 62 -1.24 1.79 -1.89
N ASP A 63 -0.41 0.82 -1.47
CA ASP A 63 -0.76 -0.56 -1.18
C ASP A 63 -0.46 -0.94 0.28
N ASN A 64 -0.89 -0.07 1.20
CA ASN A 64 -0.56 -0.12 2.64
C ASN A 64 -0.77 -1.48 3.32
N ARG A 65 -1.75 -2.28 2.88
CA ARG A 65 -1.98 -3.63 3.40
C ARG A 65 -0.84 -4.59 3.07
N ARG A 66 -0.38 -4.57 1.82
CA ARG A 66 0.75 -5.38 1.37
C ARG A 66 2.06 -4.87 1.96
N LEU A 67 2.20 -3.56 2.10
CA LEU A 67 3.36 -2.97 2.79
C LEU A 67 3.43 -3.39 4.26
N LEU A 68 2.32 -3.26 5.01
CA LEU A 68 2.29 -3.64 6.41
C LEU A 68 2.56 -5.14 6.57
N ALA A 69 1.92 -5.97 5.76
CA ALA A 69 2.16 -7.40 5.72
C ALA A 69 3.64 -7.74 5.47
N ALA A 70 4.28 -7.11 4.49
CA ALA A 70 5.69 -7.34 4.19
C ALA A 70 6.61 -6.94 5.35
N GLN A 71 6.36 -5.79 5.99
CA GLN A 71 7.11 -5.36 7.15
C GLN A 71 6.93 -6.31 8.34
N ASN A 72 5.70 -6.80 8.58
CA ASN A 72 5.41 -7.73 9.66
C ASN A 72 5.93 -9.16 9.38
N ALA A 73 6.01 -9.55 8.12
CA ALA A 73 6.64 -10.79 7.68
C ALA A 73 8.17 -10.75 7.76
N GLY A 74 8.76 -9.59 8.05
CA GLY A 74 10.20 -9.42 8.16
C GLY A 74 10.93 -9.47 6.82
N LEU A 75 10.24 -9.20 5.71
CA LEU A 75 10.87 -9.19 4.40
C LEU A 75 11.88 -8.04 4.30
N THR A 76 13.06 -8.34 3.76
CA THR A 76 14.13 -7.35 3.56
C THR A 76 14.05 -6.66 2.21
N GLU A 77 13.33 -7.25 1.25
CA GLU A 77 13.13 -6.71 -0.09
C GLU A 77 11.72 -7.05 -0.61
N VAL A 78 11.09 -6.09 -1.28
CA VAL A 78 9.82 -6.26 -1.99
C VAL A 78 9.87 -5.56 -3.34
N PRO A 79 9.20 -6.10 -4.36
CA PRO A 79 9.10 -5.42 -5.64
C PRO A 79 8.14 -4.23 -5.56
N ILE A 80 8.54 -3.14 -6.21
CA ILE A 80 7.71 -1.94 -6.35
C ILE A 80 7.39 -1.62 -7.81
N ILE A 81 6.30 -0.88 -7.98
CA ILE A 81 5.93 -0.23 -9.24
C ILE A 81 5.80 1.26 -8.95
N ARG A 82 6.70 2.06 -9.52
CA ARG A 82 6.58 3.52 -9.47
C ARG A 82 5.48 3.98 -10.41
N VAL A 83 4.59 4.84 -9.90
CA VAL A 83 3.55 5.49 -10.69
C VAL A 83 3.65 7.00 -10.49
N LYS A 84 3.31 7.78 -11.52
CA LYS A 84 3.31 9.23 -11.41
C LYS A 84 1.97 9.73 -10.85
N PRO A 85 1.93 10.83 -10.09
CA PRO A 85 0.69 11.41 -9.59
C PRO A 85 -0.37 11.70 -10.67
N GLU A 86 0.07 12.09 -11.86
CA GLU A 86 -0.78 12.40 -13.01
C GLU A 86 -1.27 11.17 -13.77
N ASP A 87 -0.67 10.00 -13.57
CA ASP A 87 -1.03 8.79 -14.31
C ASP A 87 -2.47 8.36 -13.98
N PRO A 88 -3.25 7.93 -14.99
CA PRO A 88 -4.60 7.44 -14.77
C PRO A 88 -4.59 6.09 -14.05
N MET A 89 -5.57 5.89 -13.17
CA MET A 89 -5.80 4.59 -12.57
C MET A 89 -6.79 3.75 -13.41
N PRO A 90 -6.65 2.41 -13.46
CA PRO A 90 -7.62 1.55 -14.13
C PRO A 90 -9.06 1.70 -13.62
N SER A 91 -9.22 2.01 -12.33
CA SER A 91 -10.52 2.24 -11.68
C SER A 91 -11.05 3.68 -11.82
N GLY A 92 -10.35 4.53 -12.58
CA GLY A 92 -10.69 5.93 -12.81
C GLY A 92 -10.01 6.91 -11.85
N GLY A 93 -9.88 8.17 -12.28
CA GLY A 93 -9.10 9.21 -11.60
C GLY A 93 -7.59 9.03 -11.80
N THR A 94 -6.79 9.72 -10.99
CA THR A 94 -5.31 9.66 -11.04
C THR A 94 -4.74 9.14 -9.73
N TYR A 95 -3.50 8.62 -9.77
CA TYR A 95 -2.83 8.15 -8.56
C TYR A 95 -2.61 9.26 -7.53
N GLY A 96 -2.35 10.50 -7.95
CA GLY A 96 -2.23 11.66 -7.06
C GLY A 96 -3.54 12.01 -6.36
N LYS A 97 -4.68 11.95 -7.07
CA LYS A 97 -6.01 12.12 -6.45
C LYS A 97 -6.32 11.00 -5.44
N ASN A 98 -5.93 9.76 -5.76
CA ASN A 98 -6.08 8.64 -4.85
C ASN A 98 -5.19 8.78 -3.59
N LEU A 99 -3.94 9.22 -3.77
CA LEU A 99 -3.02 9.50 -2.67
C LEU A 99 -3.59 10.57 -1.73
N ALA A 100 -4.02 11.71 -2.26
CA ALA A 100 -4.61 12.80 -1.46
C ALA A 100 -5.83 12.33 -0.64
N LYS A 101 -6.69 11.49 -1.23
CA LYS A 101 -7.83 10.89 -0.50
C LYS A 101 -7.37 10.00 0.65
N LYS A 102 -6.30 9.23 0.45
CA LYS A 102 -5.78 8.28 1.45
C LYS A 102 -5.12 8.98 2.64
N LEU A 103 -4.36 10.05 2.38
CA LEU A 103 -3.61 10.79 3.40
C LEU A 103 -4.49 11.45 4.48
N ASN A 104 -5.77 11.66 4.20
CA ASN A 104 -6.74 12.12 5.19
C ASN A 104 -8.01 11.24 5.11
N SER A 105 -7.88 10.00 5.57
CA SER A 105 -8.95 9.00 5.46
C SER A 105 -9.26 8.29 6.76
N ARG A 106 -10.45 7.70 6.77
CA ARG A 106 -10.89 6.67 7.70
C ARG A 106 -11.57 5.54 6.91
N PRO A 107 -11.72 4.34 7.48
CA PRO A 107 -12.49 3.28 6.86
C PRO A 107 -13.94 3.74 6.61
N LYS A 108 -14.47 3.47 5.41
CA LYS A 108 -15.79 3.96 4.98
C LYS A 108 -16.92 3.50 5.90
N ASN A 109 -16.85 2.25 6.38
CA ASN A 109 -17.90 1.62 7.19
C ASN A 109 -17.70 1.85 8.70
N ARG A 110 -16.71 2.67 9.10
CA ARG A 110 -16.41 2.96 10.51
C ARG A 110 -16.50 4.46 10.79
N PRO A 111 -17.73 5.02 10.80
CA PRO A 111 -17.95 6.44 11.05
C PRO A 111 -17.69 6.85 12.50
N ASP A 112 -17.53 5.89 13.40
CA ASP A 112 -17.09 6.05 14.79
C ASP A 112 -15.60 6.42 14.90
N LEU A 113 -14.79 6.04 13.90
CA LEU A 113 -13.36 6.34 13.91
C LEU A 113 -13.07 7.76 13.40
N PRO A 114 -12.11 8.48 14.01
CA PRO A 114 -11.64 9.75 13.46
C PRO A 114 -10.92 9.53 12.13
N LYS A 115 -10.88 10.59 11.30
CA LYS A 115 -9.95 10.60 10.16
C LYS A 115 -8.53 10.80 10.70
N ILE A 116 -7.59 10.02 10.17
CA ILE A 116 -6.16 10.24 10.43
C ILE A 116 -5.62 11.08 9.28
N GLU A 117 -5.14 12.27 9.61
CA GLU A 117 -4.42 13.15 8.70
C GLU A 117 -2.92 12.87 8.78
N LEU A 118 -2.33 12.57 7.63
CA LEU A 118 -0.90 12.29 7.47
C LEU A 118 -0.24 13.41 6.65
N PRO A 119 1.07 13.63 6.83
CA PRO A 119 1.86 14.50 5.95
C PRO A 119 1.74 14.11 4.47
N LYS A 120 2.03 15.05 3.56
CA LYS A 120 2.03 14.77 2.11
C LYS A 120 2.95 13.61 1.70
N THR A 121 4.03 13.41 2.44
CA THR A 121 5.00 12.33 2.28
C THR A 121 4.56 11.02 2.95
N GLY A 122 3.34 10.94 3.51
CA GLY A 122 2.87 9.80 4.28
C GLY A 122 3.53 9.72 5.67
N SER A 123 3.57 8.51 6.24
CA SER A 123 4.18 8.27 7.55
C SER A 123 4.89 6.92 7.61
N LYS A 124 5.98 6.84 8.39
CA LYS A 124 6.63 5.57 8.76
C LYS A 124 5.85 4.79 9.82
N THR A 125 4.93 5.45 10.53
CA THR A 125 4.11 4.80 11.56
C THR A 125 3.20 3.76 10.91
N LYS A 126 3.24 2.53 11.42
CA LYS A 126 2.39 1.44 10.94
C LYS A 126 0.90 1.80 11.12
N PRO A 127 0.05 1.56 10.11
CA PRO A 127 -1.38 1.79 10.25
C PRO A 127 -2.01 0.81 11.24
N ILE A 128 -3.12 1.22 11.83
CA ILE A 128 -3.94 0.39 12.71
C ILE A 128 -4.72 -0.61 11.85
N VAL A 129 -4.61 -1.89 12.16
CA VAL A 129 -5.43 -2.94 11.55
C VAL A 129 -6.80 -2.91 12.21
N ILE A 130 -7.83 -2.69 11.41
CA ILE A 130 -9.23 -2.85 11.83
C ILE A 130 -9.76 -4.18 11.29
N ALA A 131 -10.44 -4.93 12.16
CA ALA A 131 -11.25 -6.06 11.70
C ALA A 131 -12.25 -5.56 10.65
N CYS A 132 -12.37 -6.28 9.54
CA CYS A 132 -13.47 -6.04 8.61
C CYS A 132 -14.77 -6.42 9.32
N ASP A 133 -15.78 -5.56 9.22
CA ASP A 133 -17.18 -5.96 9.39
C ASP A 133 -17.67 -6.65 8.10
#